data_AF-A0A7S0IXL4-F1
#
_entry.id   AF-A0A7S0IXL4-F1
#
_cell.length_a   1.000
_cell.length_b   1.000
_cell.length_c   1.000
_cell.angle_alpha   90.00
_cell.angle_beta   90.00
_cell.angle_gamma   90.00
#
_symmetry.space_group_name_H-M   'P 1'
#
loop_
_entity.id
_entity.type
_entity.pdbx_description
1 polymer ?
#
loop_
_entity_poly.entity_id
_entity_poly.type
_entity_poly.pdbx_seq_one_letter_code
_entity_poly.pdbx_strand_id
1 'polypeptide(L)'
;FGFLGVNGAGKSTTFAMLTGALVPTSGDARLEGMSIRTQQNKIRTLVGYCPQHDALEKLMTARETLRMYARIKEVEPGAVEAEVASLLEDMDLAKIADRPAGTYSGGNKR
;
A
#
# COMPACT_ATOMS: atom_id res chain seq x y z
N PHE A 1 -13.34 -8.29 7.33
CA PHE A 1 -13.06 -8.55 8.77
C PHE A 1 -12.37 -7.31 9.36
N GLY A 2 -12.44 -7.07 10.66
CA GLY A 2 -11.79 -5.92 11.30
C GLY A 2 -11.36 -6.25 12.72
N PHE A 3 -10.21 -5.71 13.14
CA PHE A 3 -9.71 -5.86 14.51
C PHE A 3 -10.20 -4.69 15.37
N LEU A 4 -11.08 -4.97 16.33
CA LEU A 4 -11.57 -3.97 17.28
C LEU A 4 -10.93 -4.20 18.65
N GLY A 5 -10.42 -3.13 19.26
CA GLY A 5 -9.80 -3.17 20.58
C GLY A 5 -9.13 -1.86 20.93
N VAL A 6 -8.76 -1.68 22.20
CA VAL A 6 -8.09 -0.47 22.70
C VAL A 6 -6.69 -0.29 22.08
N ASN A 7 -6.11 0.92 22.23
CA ASN A 7 -4.71 1.13 21.89
C ASN A 7 -3.82 0.20 22.74
N GLY A 8 -2.81 -0.40 22.11
CA GLY A 8 -1.97 -1.42 22.76
C GLY A 8 -2.48 -2.85 22.68
N ALA A 9 -3.69 -3.11 22.19
CA ALA A 9 -4.23 -4.48 22.03
C ALA A 9 -3.53 -5.34 20.95
N GLY A 10 -2.46 -4.86 20.31
CA GLY A 10 -1.69 -5.61 19.31
C GLY A 10 -2.22 -5.54 17.86
N LYS A 11 -3.20 -4.68 17.57
CA LYS A 11 -3.78 -4.54 16.22
C LYS A 11 -2.74 -4.18 15.16
N SER A 12 -2.03 -3.06 15.36
CA SER A 12 -1.00 -2.60 14.41
C SER A 12 0.17 -3.58 14.30
N THR A 13 0.57 -4.21 15.40
CA THR A 13 1.60 -5.26 15.41
C THR A 13 1.16 -6.46 14.57
N THR A 14 -0.11 -6.85 14.65
CA THR A 14 -0.65 -7.95 13.84
C THR A 14 -0.66 -7.62 12.36
N PHE A 15 -1.11 -6.42 11.98
CA PHE A 15 -1.05 -5.98 10.58
C PHE A 15 0.40 -5.89 10.08
N ALA A 16 1.34 -5.39 10.88
CA ALA A 16 2.75 -5.37 10.53
C ALA A 16 3.30 -6.79 10.27
N MET A 17 2.85 -7.80 11.00
CA MET A 17 3.20 -9.20 10.74
C MET A 17 2.60 -9.73 9.44
N LEU A 18 1.31 -9.47 9.21
CA LEU A 18 0.61 -9.92 8.00
C LEU A 18 1.16 -9.28 6.72
N THR A 19 1.61 -8.03 6.79
CA THR A 19 2.19 -7.30 5.64
C THR A 19 3.70 -7.50 5.49
N GLY A 20 4.31 -8.25 6.41
CA GLY A 20 5.74 -8.55 6.40
C GLY A 20 6.64 -7.37 6.76
N ALA A 21 6.11 -6.36 7.46
CA ALA A 21 6.90 -5.29 8.08
C ALA A 21 7.54 -5.76 9.41
N LEU A 22 6.94 -6.77 10.05
CA LEU A 22 7.45 -7.42 11.25
C LEU A 22 7.46 -8.94 11.05
N VAL A 23 8.52 -9.62 11.46
CA VAL A 23 8.56 -11.09 11.42
C VAL A 23 7.91 -11.66 12.70
N PRO A 24 6.97 -12.62 12.61
CA PRO A 24 6.43 -13.27 13.80
C PRO A 24 7.53 -13.98 14.60
N THR A 25 7.54 -13.77 15.92
CA THR A 25 8.47 -14.47 16.83
C THR A 25 8.24 -15.99 16.82
N SER A 26 6.98 -16.41 16.72
CA SER A 26 6.58 -17.81 16.62
C SER A 26 5.25 -17.95 15.86
N GLY A 27 4.89 -19.18 15.51
CA GLY A 27 3.68 -19.46 14.74
C GLY A 27 3.82 -19.10 13.25
N ASP A 28 2.70 -19.17 12.53
CA ASP A 28 2.60 -18.79 11.12
C ASP A 28 1.19 -18.27 10.82
N ALA A 29 1.07 -17.47 9.77
CA ALA A 29 -0.22 -17.09 9.19
C ALA A 29 -0.19 -17.35 7.68
N ARG A 30 -1.37 -17.56 7.09
CA ARG A 30 -1.50 -17.87 5.67
C ARG A 30 -2.40 -16.87 4.97
N LEU A 31 -1.95 -16.34 3.84
CA LEU A 31 -2.74 -15.53 2.92
C LEU A 31 -2.80 -16.26 1.58
N GLU A 32 -4.00 -16.56 1.08
CA GLU A 32 -4.16 -17.40 -0.13
C GLU A 32 -3.35 -18.71 -0.06
N GLY A 33 -3.32 -19.33 1.12
CA GLY A 33 -2.55 -20.54 1.40
C GLY A 33 -1.02 -20.35 1.54
N MET A 34 -0.49 -19.15 1.26
CA MET A 34 0.93 -18.84 1.32
C MET A 34 1.36 -18.41 2.73
N SER A 35 2.50 -18.93 3.19
CA SER A 35 3.05 -18.60 4.51
C SER A 35 3.63 -17.18 4.54
N ILE A 36 3.24 -16.40 5.56
CA ILE A 36 3.84 -15.08 5.82
C ILE A 36 5.29 -15.17 6.33
N ARG A 37 5.83 -16.36 6.60
CA ARG A 37 7.24 -16.50 6.98
C ARG A 37 8.15 -16.80 5.79
N THR A 38 7.66 -17.55 4.82
CA THR A 38 8.49 -18.07 3.72
C THR A 38 8.15 -17.49 2.34
N GLN A 39 6.96 -16.89 2.17
CA GLN A 39 6.44 -16.46 0.86
C GLN A 39 6.08 -14.97 0.80
N GLN A 40 6.71 -14.15 1.64
CA GLN A 40 6.41 -12.71 1.77
C GLN A 40 6.49 -11.93 0.46
N ASN A 41 7.48 -12.21 -0.40
CA ASN A 41 7.61 -11.49 -1.67
C ASN A 41 6.37 -11.67 -2.57
N LYS A 42 5.82 -12.89 -2.63
CA LYS A 42 4.59 -13.17 -3.38
C LYS A 42 3.37 -12.56 -2.72
N ILE A 43 3.29 -12.58 -1.39
CA ILE A 43 2.20 -11.95 -0.64
C ILE A 43 2.18 -10.43 -0.88
N ARG A 44 3.35 -9.79 -0.95
CA ARG A 44 3.48 -8.35 -1.19
C ARG A 44 3.00 -7.91 -2.56
N THR A 45 2.97 -8.77 -3.58
CA THR A 45 2.35 -8.38 -4.86
C THR A 45 0.82 -8.38 -4.75
N LEU A 46 0.24 -9.27 -3.93
CA LEU A 46 -1.21 -9.41 -3.78
C LEU A 46 -1.87 -8.43 -2.80
N VAL A 47 -1.13 -7.88 -1.82
CA VAL A 47 -1.73 -7.08 -0.72
C VAL A 47 -1.27 -5.63 -0.76
N GLY A 48 -2.22 -4.69 -0.68
CA GLY A 48 -1.95 -3.28 -0.39
C GLY A 48 -2.02 -3.00 1.12
N TYR A 49 -1.14 -2.15 1.65
CA TYR A 49 -1.16 -1.71 3.04
C TYR A 49 -1.06 -0.19 3.14
N CYS A 50 -2.08 0.43 3.75
CA CYS A 50 -2.08 1.86 4.08
C CYS A 50 -1.81 2.02 5.58
N PRO A 51 -0.58 2.40 5.99
CA PRO A 51 -0.22 2.60 7.39
C PRO A 51 -0.95 3.79 8.01
N GLN A 52 -0.88 3.91 9.34
CA GLN A 52 -1.52 5.01 10.08
C GLN A 52 -0.97 6.40 9.72
N HIS A 53 0.29 6.48 9.27
CA HIS A 53 0.96 7.69 8.81
C HIS A 53 1.19 7.64 7.30
N ASP A 54 1.01 8.78 6.62
CA ASP A 54 1.21 8.86 5.17
C ASP A 54 2.65 8.50 4.79
N ALA A 55 2.82 7.48 3.96
CA ALA A 55 4.13 7.03 3.48
C ALA A 55 4.55 7.69 2.16
N LEU A 56 3.92 8.80 1.78
CA LEU A 56 4.15 9.47 0.50
C LEU A 56 5.47 10.25 0.49
N GLU A 57 6.27 10.03 -0.55
CA GLU A 57 7.43 10.87 -0.83
C GLU A 57 6.97 12.25 -1.28
N LYS A 58 7.38 13.29 -0.55
CA LYS A 58 6.83 14.65 -0.70
C LYS A 58 7.20 15.28 -2.04
N LEU A 59 8.33 14.85 -2.61
CA LEU A 59 8.86 15.39 -3.87
C LEU A 59 8.26 14.70 -5.10
N MET A 60 7.64 13.53 -4.95
CA MET A 60 6.98 12.85 -6.06
C MET A 60 5.56 13.36 -6.27
N THR A 61 5.09 13.31 -7.51
CA THR A 61 3.70 13.52 -7.88
C THR A 61 2.85 12.26 -7.62
N ALA A 62 1.52 12.39 -7.58
CA ALA A 62 0.65 11.21 -7.46
C ALA A 62 0.82 10.26 -8.65
N ARG A 63 0.98 10.80 -9.87
CA ARG A 63 1.20 10.00 -11.08
C ARG A 63 2.50 9.20 -11.01
N GLU A 64 3.61 9.83 -10.61
CA GLU A 64 4.89 9.14 -10.44
C GLU A 64 4.82 8.06 -9.36
N THR A 65 4.16 8.37 -8.25
CA THR A 65 3.97 7.44 -7.13
C THR A 65 3.18 6.20 -7.58
N LEU A 66 2.06 6.39 -8.29
CA LEU A 66 1.25 5.29 -8.80
C LEU A 66 2.01 4.46 -9.85
N ARG A 67 2.75 5.09 -10.77
CA ARG A 67 3.63 4.36 -11.72
C ARG A 67 4.69 3.54 -11.01
N MET A 68 5.33 4.09 -9.97
CA MET A 68 6.31 3.38 -9.16
C MET A 68 5.68 2.14 -8.51
N TYR A 69 4.51 2.30 -7.88
CA TYR A 69 3.80 1.17 -7.28
C TYR A 69 3.34 0.14 -8.30
N ALA A 70 2.82 0.55 -9.47
CA ALA A 70 2.44 -0.37 -10.54
C ALA A 70 3.61 -1.29 -10.96
N ARG A 71 4.82 -0.73 -11.06
CA ARG A 71 6.03 -1.52 -11.35
C ARG A 71 6.42 -2.47 -10.21
N ILE A 72 6.35 -2.01 -8.96
CA ILE A 72 6.61 -2.85 -7.77
C ILE A 72 5.59 -4.00 -7.68
N LYS A 73 4.36 -3.75 -8.11
CA LYS A 73 3.24 -4.69 -8.13
C LYS A 73 3.20 -5.59 -9.36
N GLU A 74 4.18 -5.47 -10.25
CA GLU A 74 4.29 -6.30 -11.46
C GLU A 74 3.08 -6.14 -12.41
N VAL A 75 2.50 -4.95 -12.48
CA VAL A 75 1.50 -4.60 -13.51
C VAL A 75 2.14 -4.68 -14.89
N GLU A 76 1.41 -5.25 -15.86
CA GLU A 76 1.88 -5.41 -17.23
C GLU A 76 2.28 -4.05 -17.83
N PRO A 77 3.48 -3.90 -18.45
CA PRO A 77 4.00 -2.61 -18.88
C PRO A 77 3.08 -1.80 -19.81
N GLY A 78 2.34 -2.46 -20.71
CA GLY A 78 1.35 -1.82 -21.58
C GLY A 78 0.09 -1.33 -20.86
N ALA A 79 -0.25 -1.93 -19.72
CA ALA A 79 -1.41 -1.56 -18.90
C ALA A 79 -1.12 -0.46 -17.88
N VAL A 80 0.15 -0.19 -17.54
CA VAL A 80 0.53 0.74 -16.45
C VAL A 80 -0.11 2.12 -16.59
N GLU A 81 -0.08 2.73 -17.77
CA GLU A 81 -0.60 4.09 -17.95
C GLU A 81 -2.12 4.15 -17.85
N ALA A 82 -2.82 3.11 -18.33
CA ALA A 82 -4.27 3.00 -18.21
C ALA A 82 -4.69 2.82 -16.74
N GLU A 83 -3.99 1.96 -16.00
CA GLU A 83 -4.24 1.72 -14.58
C GLU A 83 -4.00 2.99 -13.75
N VAL A 84 -2.89 3.70 -14.00
CA VAL A 84 -2.58 4.95 -13.31
C VAL A 84 -3.64 6.02 -13.59
N ALA A 85 -4.10 6.14 -14.84
CA ALA A 85 -5.18 7.08 -15.18
C ALA A 85 -6.48 6.73 -14.45
N SER A 86 -6.89 5.46 -14.47
CA SER A 86 -8.09 4.98 -13.77
C SER A 86 -8.04 5.28 -12.28
N LEU A 87 -6.93 4.95 -11.61
CA LEU A 87 -6.77 5.18 -10.17
C LEU A 87 -6.80 6.67 -9.81
N LEU A 88 -6.24 7.54 -10.65
CA LEU A 88 -6.30 8.99 -10.44
C LEU A 88 -7.72 9.55 -10.58
N GLU A 89 -8.55 8.96 -11.45
CA GLU A 89 -9.96 9.31 -11.58
C GLU A 89 -10.78 8.80 -10.40
N ASP A 90 -10.59 7.52 -10.02
CA ASP A 90 -11.28 6.88 -8.90
C ASP A 90 -11.02 7.60 -7.57
N MET A 91 -9.83 8.20 -7.41
CA MET A 91 -9.44 8.96 -6.22
C MET A 91 -9.74 10.47 -6.33
N ASP A 92 -10.32 10.96 -7.43
CA ASP A 92 -10.53 12.39 -7.74
C ASP A 92 -9.24 13.23 -7.63
N LEU A 93 -8.11 12.65 -8.02
CA LEU A 93 -6.79 13.29 -7.98
C LEU A 93 -6.31 13.80 -9.35
N ALA A 94 -7.00 13.46 -10.44
CA ALA A 94 -6.59 13.76 -11.81
C ALA A 94 -6.15 15.22 -12.04
N LYS A 95 -6.86 16.20 -11.45
CA LYS A 95 -6.58 17.64 -11.62
C LYS A 95 -5.31 18.12 -10.91
N ILE A 96 -4.85 17.37 -9.90
CA ILE A 96 -3.67 17.72 -9.10
C ILE A 96 -2.54 16.71 -9.27
N ALA A 97 -2.73 15.68 -10.09
CA ALA A 97 -1.91 14.49 -10.19
C ALA A 97 -0.42 14.75 -10.46
N ASP A 98 -0.11 15.88 -11.12
CA ASP A 98 1.23 16.29 -11.54
C ASP A 98 1.85 17.36 -10.62
N ARG A 99 1.23 17.62 -9.45
CA ARG A 99 1.81 18.46 -8.39
C ARG A 99 2.53 17.57 -7.37
N PRO A 100 3.61 18.04 -6.72
CA PRO A 100 4.28 17.26 -5.69
C PRO A 100 3.33 16.96 -4.52
N ALA A 101 3.33 15.71 -4.03
CA ALA A 101 2.49 15.23 -2.95
C ALA A 101 2.68 16.03 -1.64
N GLY A 102 3.84 16.67 -1.45
CA GLY A 102 4.09 17.59 -0.34
C GLY A 102 3.07 18.74 -0.27
N THR A 103 2.51 19.16 -1.41
CA THR A 103 1.53 20.26 -1.54
C THR A 103 0.09 19.84 -1.26
N TYR A 104 -0.16 18.54 -1.09
CA TYR A 104 -1.51 18.01 -0.92
C TYR A 104 -2.05 18.26 0.49
N SER A 105 -3.38 18.42 0.58
CA SER A 105 -4.09 18.37 1.85
C SER A 105 -3.90 16.99 2.51
N GLY A 106 -4.14 16.89 3.81
CA GLY A 106 -4.11 15.59 4.49
C GLY A 106 -5.15 14.59 3.97
N GLY A 107 -6.29 15.09 3.46
CA GLY A 107 -7.31 14.25 2.82
C GLY A 107 -6.84 13.65 1.50
N ASN A 108 -6.18 14.46 0.65
CA ASN A 108 -5.69 14.01 -0.65
C ASN A 108 -4.46 13.09 -0.55
N LYS A 109 -3.78 13.07 0.59
CA LYS A 109 -2.66 12.16 0.86
C LYS A 109 -3.12 10.77 1.30
N ARG A 110 -4.37 10.64 1.75
CA ARG A 110 -4.94 9.39 2.27
C ARG A 110 -5.57 8.53 1.18
#